data_AF-C5D2Y3-F1
#
_entry.id   AF-C5D2Y3-F1
#
_cell.length_a   1.000
_cell.length_b   1.000
_cell.length_c   1.000
_cell.angle_alpha   90.00
_cell.angle_beta   90.00
_cell.angle_gamma   90.00
#
_symmetry.space_group_name_H-M   'P 1'
#
loop_
_entity.id
_entity.type
_entity.pdbx_description
1 polymer ?
#
loop_
_entity_poly.entity_id
_entity_poly.type
_entity_poly.pdbx_seq_one_letter_code
_entity_poly.pdbx_strand_id
1 'polypeptide(L)'
;MINTAIIAGMVTQLVISLFVPIGLLLYFRKKKWLSWKPFGIGVLIFVLFSQVLEKALHVVMIDPSGTSLKWTDSVALFVLYATLAAGIFEEVGRYIGFRWMLKKHRDYKDGLSFGLGHGGIEAILIGVLGAVNAIVLASLIQSGAFDKMIAPTLPKEQAELIKEHILHTSFMMYVLGGLERLFAISFHIAMSLLVLLGVRERKFRYVIYAILLHALVDTAPALYQARVVTNVWLIEAVIFLFAVAAFLFTRRMKETFEGGGEG
;
A
#
# COMPACT_ATOMS: atom_id res chain seq x y z
N MET A 1 7.34 10.57 -30.06
CA MET A 1 7.26 11.50 -28.91
C MET A 1 6.17 11.01 -27.97
N ILE A 2 6.41 11.03 -26.67
CA ILE A 2 5.46 10.61 -25.65
C ILE A 2 4.31 11.61 -25.59
N ASN A 3 3.08 11.10 -25.50
CA ASN A 3 1.88 11.91 -25.37
C ASN A 3 1.93 12.73 -24.06
N THR A 4 1.72 14.04 -24.14
CA THR A 4 1.70 14.95 -22.98
C THR A 4 0.70 14.52 -21.91
N ALA A 5 -0.42 13.89 -22.30
CA ALA A 5 -1.40 13.36 -21.35
C ALA A 5 -0.81 12.26 -20.46
N ILE A 6 0.09 11.41 -20.97
CA ILE A 6 0.76 10.36 -20.19
C ILE A 6 1.64 10.99 -19.11
N ILE A 7 2.46 11.99 -19.50
CA ILE A 7 3.32 12.74 -18.58
C ILE A 7 2.49 13.44 -17.50
N ALA A 8 1.38 14.10 -17.89
CA ALA A 8 0.46 14.72 -16.96
C ALA A 8 -0.14 13.70 -15.97
N GLY A 9 -0.40 12.47 -16.42
CA GLY A 9 -0.86 11.37 -15.57
C GLY A 9 0.18 11.01 -14.50
N MET A 10 1.44 10.80 -14.92
CA MET A 10 2.54 10.50 -14.00
C MET A 10 2.72 11.60 -12.94
N VAL A 11 2.68 12.88 -13.36
CA VAL A 11 2.75 14.03 -12.45
C VAL A 11 1.54 14.06 -11.51
N THR A 12 0.35 13.70 -11.99
CA THR A 12 -0.86 13.62 -11.15
C THR A 12 -0.70 12.54 -10.08
N GLN A 13 -0.24 11.33 -10.43
CA GLN A 13 0.07 10.28 -9.46
C GLN A 13 1.07 10.76 -8.41
N LEU A 14 2.14 11.42 -8.85
CA LEU A 14 3.18 11.98 -7.97
C LEU A 14 2.59 12.95 -6.95
N VAL A 15 1.80 13.90 -7.43
CA VAL A 15 1.17 14.94 -6.60
C VAL A 15 0.22 14.31 -5.59
N ILE A 16 -0.66 13.39 -6.01
CA ILE A 16 -1.60 12.73 -5.10
C ILE A 16 -0.82 11.95 -4.03
N SER A 17 0.11 11.10 -4.45
CA SER A 17 0.86 10.20 -3.56
C SER A 17 1.76 10.93 -2.58
N LEU A 18 2.24 12.13 -2.93
CA LEU A 18 3.08 12.94 -2.05
C LEU A 18 2.24 13.85 -1.13
N PHE A 19 1.32 14.62 -1.69
CA PHE A 19 0.67 15.70 -0.95
C PHE A 19 -0.52 15.23 -0.12
N VAL A 20 -1.21 14.13 -0.49
CA VAL A 20 -2.28 13.56 0.34
C VAL A 20 -1.77 13.14 1.74
N PRO A 21 -0.73 12.30 1.88
CA PRO A 21 -0.25 11.92 3.22
C PRO A 21 0.29 13.11 4.01
N ILE A 22 0.95 14.08 3.36
CA ILE A 22 1.40 15.33 4.01
C ILE A 22 0.21 16.15 4.50
N GLY A 23 -0.82 16.32 3.66
CA GLY A 23 -2.05 17.02 4.01
C GLY A 23 -2.76 16.38 5.20
N LEU A 24 -2.86 15.05 5.21
CA LEU A 24 -3.43 14.29 6.33
C LEU A 24 -2.61 14.44 7.62
N LEU A 25 -1.28 14.43 7.53
CA LEU A 25 -0.40 14.67 8.68
C LEU A 25 -0.62 16.07 9.28
N LEU A 26 -0.66 17.11 8.45
CA LEU A 26 -0.94 18.47 8.88
C LEU A 26 -2.34 18.59 9.49
N TYR A 27 -3.33 17.93 8.89
CA TYR A 27 -4.69 17.89 9.39
C TYR A 27 -4.79 17.19 10.76
N PHE A 28 -4.17 16.02 10.93
CA PHE A 28 -4.14 15.27 12.20
C PHE A 28 -3.44 16.08 13.29
N ARG A 29 -2.35 16.78 12.95
CA ARG A 29 -1.67 17.70 13.86
C ARG A 29 -2.60 18.84 14.30
N LYS A 30 -3.30 19.48 13.37
CA LYS A 30 -4.26 20.57 13.68
C LYS A 30 -5.42 20.08 14.57
N LYS A 31 -5.88 18.84 14.36
CA LYS A 31 -6.95 18.20 15.16
C LYS A 31 -6.46 17.59 16.47
N LYS A 32 -5.17 17.65 16.79
CA LYS A 32 -4.55 16.99 17.96
C LYS A 32 -4.76 15.46 17.99
N TRP A 33 -4.94 14.85 16.83
CA TRP A 33 -5.04 13.39 16.65
C TRP A 33 -3.67 12.74 16.41
N LEU A 34 -2.61 13.54 16.31
CA LEU A 34 -1.26 13.07 16.01
C LEU A 34 -0.46 12.79 17.29
N SER A 35 0.01 11.56 17.41
CA SER A 35 1.04 11.11 18.34
C SER A 35 2.28 10.72 17.54
N TRP A 36 3.36 11.49 17.69
CA TRP A 36 4.58 11.33 16.88
C TRP A 36 5.26 9.96 17.02
N LYS A 37 5.28 9.41 18.23
CA LYS A 37 5.90 8.09 18.46
C LYS A 37 5.13 6.98 17.72
N PRO A 38 3.80 6.79 17.91
CA PRO A 38 3.01 5.87 17.09
C PRO A 38 3.14 6.09 15.59
N PHE A 39 3.13 7.34 15.12
CA PHE A 39 3.35 7.66 13.70
C PHE A 39 4.69 7.11 13.19
N GLY A 40 5.80 7.42 13.88
CA GLY A 40 7.13 6.94 13.49
C GLY A 40 7.27 5.42 13.57
N ILE A 41 6.60 4.78 14.53
CA ILE A 41 6.57 3.30 14.59
C ILE A 41 5.77 2.71 13.42
N GLY A 42 4.66 3.32 13.02
CA GLY A 42 3.92 2.91 11.82
C GLY A 42 4.78 2.95 10.56
N VAL A 43 5.55 4.04 10.39
CA VAL A 43 6.54 4.17 9.29
C VAL A 43 7.57 3.04 9.35
N LEU A 44 8.18 2.83 10.51
CA LEU A 44 9.20 1.80 10.71
C LEU A 44 8.67 0.39 10.42
N ILE A 45 7.47 0.08 10.89
CA ILE A 45 6.86 -1.24 10.72
C ILE A 45 6.59 -1.52 9.25
N PHE A 46 6.03 -0.58 8.48
CA PHE A 46 5.84 -0.75 7.04
C PHE A 46 7.17 -1.05 6.34
N VAL A 47 8.20 -0.23 6.60
CA VAL A 47 9.52 -0.39 5.96
C VAL A 47 10.13 -1.74 6.31
N LEU A 48 10.12 -2.14 7.59
CA LEU A 48 10.76 -3.38 8.01
C LEU A 48 9.96 -4.62 7.59
N PHE A 49 8.65 -4.66 7.87
CA PHE A 49 7.86 -5.87 7.68
C PHE A 49 7.44 -6.06 6.23
N SER A 50 6.98 -5.03 5.54
CA SER A 50 6.60 -5.14 4.13
C SER A 50 7.83 -4.98 3.22
N GLN A 51 8.55 -3.86 3.33
CA GLN A 51 9.59 -3.56 2.32
C GLN A 51 10.87 -4.39 2.48
N VAL A 52 11.12 -5.00 3.63
CA VAL A 52 12.30 -5.87 3.84
C VAL A 52 11.90 -7.33 4.00
N LEU A 53 11.13 -7.69 5.04
CA LEU A 53 10.89 -9.09 5.37
C LEU A 53 9.96 -9.80 4.38
N GLU A 54 8.83 -9.19 4.03
CA GLU A 54 7.90 -9.73 3.03
C GLU A 54 8.57 -9.82 1.66
N LYS A 55 9.25 -8.77 1.20
CA LYS A 55 10.01 -8.80 -0.06
C LYS A 55 11.10 -9.87 -0.07
N ALA A 56 11.80 -10.10 1.05
CA ALA A 56 12.76 -11.20 1.15
C ALA A 56 12.07 -12.57 1.00
N LEU A 57 10.86 -12.73 1.54
CA LEU A 57 10.07 -13.95 1.31
C LEU A 57 9.64 -14.06 -0.16
N HIS A 58 9.21 -12.97 -0.80
CA HIS A 58 8.84 -12.97 -2.21
C HIS A 58 10.01 -13.38 -3.11
N VAL A 59 11.24 -12.95 -2.81
CA VAL A 59 12.44 -13.39 -3.53
C VAL A 59 12.61 -14.91 -3.49
N VAL A 60 12.18 -15.57 -2.41
CA VAL A 60 12.24 -17.04 -2.29
C VAL A 60 11.05 -17.70 -3.00
N MET A 61 9.86 -17.12 -2.93
CA MET A 61 8.60 -17.79 -3.30
C MET A 61 8.06 -17.47 -4.70
N ILE A 62 8.18 -16.22 -5.15
CA ILE A 62 7.61 -15.72 -6.40
C ILE A 62 8.61 -15.93 -7.55
N ASP A 63 8.09 -16.36 -8.70
CA ASP A 63 8.90 -16.46 -9.91
C ASP A 63 9.27 -15.07 -10.45
N PRO A 64 10.55 -14.78 -10.73
CA PRO A 64 10.96 -13.49 -11.28
C PRO A 64 10.31 -13.13 -12.63
N SER A 65 9.81 -14.11 -13.37
CA SER A 65 9.22 -13.94 -14.71
C SER A 65 7.77 -13.47 -14.71
N GLY A 66 7.06 -13.53 -13.57
CA GLY A 66 5.67 -13.08 -13.54
C GLY A 66 4.87 -13.46 -12.30
N THR A 67 3.55 -13.58 -12.48
CA THR A 67 2.58 -13.83 -11.41
C THR A 67 2.38 -15.32 -11.16
N SER A 68 3.46 -16.02 -10.82
CA SER A 68 3.48 -17.43 -10.43
C SER A 68 4.40 -17.66 -9.23
N LEU A 69 4.27 -18.84 -8.62
CA LEU A 69 5.20 -19.29 -7.58
C LEU A 69 6.27 -20.17 -8.23
N LYS A 70 7.49 -20.15 -7.70
CA LYS A 70 8.61 -20.93 -8.29
C LYS A 70 8.38 -22.43 -8.39
N TRP A 71 7.42 -22.96 -7.64
CA TRP A 71 7.10 -24.37 -7.55
C TRP A 71 5.73 -24.72 -8.16
N THR A 72 4.97 -23.73 -8.64
CA THR A 72 3.66 -23.97 -9.27
C THR A 72 3.21 -22.78 -10.13
N ASP A 73 2.64 -23.09 -11.30
CA ASP A 73 1.99 -22.11 -12.19
C ASP A 73 0.53 -21.82 -11.79
N SER A 74 0.05 -22.34 -10.66
CA SER A 74 -1.31 -22.11 -10.19
C SER A 74 -1.51 -20.65 -9.78
N VAL A 75 -2.25 -19.90 -10.60
CA VAL A 75 -2.63 -18.51 -10.33
C VAL A 75 -3.39 -18.37 -9.01
N ALA A 76 -4.27 -19.34 -8.69
CA ALA A 76 -5.01 -19.32 -7.43
C ALA A 76 -4.09 -19.43 -6.21
N LEU A 77 -3.05 -20.27 -6.29
CA LEU A 77 -2.05 -20.40 -5.21
C LEU A 77 -1.15 -19.15 -5.12
N PHE A 78 -0.80 -18.55 -6.25
CA PHE A 78 -0.07 -17.28 -6.28
C PHE A 78 -0.87 -16.16 -5.59
N VAL A 79 -2.14 -15.96 -5.97
CA VAL A 79 -3.00 -14.92 -5.38
C VAL A 79 -3.21 -15.18 -3.89
N LEU A 80 -3.49 -16.43 -3.50
CA LEU A 80 -3.65 -16.80 -2.10
C LEU A 80 -2.38 -16.51 -1.29
N TYR A 81 -1.21 -16.88 -1.83
CA TYR A 81 0.07 -16.63 -1.19
C TYR A 81 0.36 -15.13 -1.06
N ALA A 82 0.26 -14.37 -2.16
CA ALA A 82 0.65 -12.96 -2.20
C ALA A 82 -0.17 -12.14 -1.19
N THR A 83 -1.49 -12.33 -1.20
CA THR A 83 -2.42 -11.61 -0.33
C THR A 83 -2.29 -12.00 1.15
N LEU A 84 -2.11 -13.29 1.45
CA LEU A 84 -1.88 -13.73 2.82
C LEU A 84 -0.50 -13.30 3.33
N ALA A 85 0.53 -13.30 2.48
CA ALA A 85 1.85 -12.81 2.86
C ALA A 85 1.78 -11.34 3.27
N ALA A 86 1.21 -10.47 2.43
CA ALA A 86 0.99 -9.06 2.74
C ALA A 86 0.24 -8.88 4.08
N GLY A 87 -0.94 -9.51 4.20
CA GLY A 87 -1.73 -9.43 5.43
C GLY A 87 -1.00 -9.94 6.67
N ILE A 88 -0.24 -11.04 6.58
CA ILE A 88 0.53 -11.57 7.73
C ILE A 88 1.65 -10.61 8.11
N PHE A 89 2.52 -10.21 7.18
CA PHE A 89 3.67 -9.37 7.51
C PHE A 89 3.24 -8.03 8.07
N GLU A 90 2.29 -7.37 7.43
CA GLU A 90 1.86 -6.04 7.85
C GLU A 90 1.13 -6.05 9.19
N GLU A 91 0.18 -6.97 9.39
CA GLU A 91 -0.64 -6.99 10.61
C GLU A 91 0.11 -7.60 11.80
N VAL A 92 0.99 -8.57 11.57
CA VAL A 92 1.90 -9.05 12.62
C VAL A 92 2.86 -7.93 12.99
N GLY A 93 3.50 -7.26 12.04
CA GLY A 93 4.37 -6.12 12.32
C GLY A 93 3.67 -5.04 13.16
N ARG A 94 2.42 -4.73 12.82
CA ARG A 94 1.57 -3.79 13.57
C ARG A 94 1.29 -4.29 14.99
N TYR A 95 0.96 -5.57 15.16
CA TYR A 95 0.78 -6.17 16.49
C TYR A 95 2.06 -6.06 17.34
N ILE A 96 3.22 -6.36 16.76
CA ILE A 96 4.54 -6.23 17.40
C ILE A 96 4.79 -4.78 17.85
N GLY A 97 4.53 -3.81 16.97
CA GLY A 97 4.63 -2.38 17.26
C GLY A 97 3.77 -1.96 18.45
N PHE A 98 2.48 -2.30 18.44
CA PHE A 98 1.57 -1.96 19.54
C PHE A 98 1.86 -2.73 20.84
N ARG A 99 2.23 -4.00 20.75
CA ARG A 99 2.42 -4.88 21.90
C ARG A 99 3.67 -4.50 22.69
N TRP A 100 4.76 -4.15 22.01
CA TRP A 100 6.07 -3.98 22.64
C TRP A 100 6.66 -2.57 22.54
N MET A 101 6.48 -1.86 21.42
CA MET A 101 7.10 -0.54 21.21
C MET A 101 6.22 0.61 21.74
N LEU A 102 4.91 0.39 21.77
CA LEU A 102 3.88 1.37 22.15
C LEU A 102 3.09 0.99 23.41
N LYS A 103 3.73 0.34 24.39
CA LYS A 103 3.08 -0.07 25.66
C LYS A 103 2.37 1.08 26.40
N LYS A 104 2.85 2.32 26.23
CA LYS A 104 2.30 3.56 26.84
C LYS A 104 1.43 4.39 25.88
N HIS A 105 1.16 3.90 24.67
CA HIS A 105 0.44 4.62 23.61
C HIS A 105 -0.61 3.68 23.00
N ARG A 106 -1.81 3.67 23.58
CA ARG A 106 -2.90 2.77 23.20
C ARG A 106 -4.25 3.47 23.08
N ASP A 107 -4.24 4.78 22.90
CA ASP A 107 -5.44 5.57 22.71
C ASP A 107 -5.88 5.54 21.23
N TYR A 108 -7.10 6.02 20.97
CA TYR A 108 -7.63 6.14 19.61
C TYR A 108 -6.68 6.91 18.68
N LYS A 109 -6.13 8.04 19.15
CA LYS A 109 -5.15 8.87 18.40
C LYS A 109 -3.87 8.11 18.06
N ASP A 110 -3.47 7.13 18.88
CA ASP A 110 -2.25 6.36 18.64
C ASP A 110 -2.45 5.37 17.50
N GLY A 111 -3.63 4.75 17.43
CA GLY A 111 -4.05 3.93 16.30
C GLY A 111 -4.16 4.75 15.00
N LEU A 112 -4.80 5.93 15.08
CA LEU A 112 -4.86 6.87 13.96
C LEU A 112 -3.47 7.25 13.43
N SER A 113 -2.58 7.62 14.35
CA SER A 113 -1.23 8.07 14.03
C SER A 113 -0.37 6.96 13.45
N PHE A 114 -0.45 5.76 14.02
CA PHE A 114 0.24 4.59 13.49
C PHE A 114 -0.19 4.31 12.05
N GLY A 115 -1.50 4.24 11.80
CA GLY A 115 -2.01 3.92 10.47
C GLY A 115 -1.70 4.99 9.44
N LEU A 116 -1.74 6.27 9.83
CA LEU A 116 -1.27 7.36 8.98
C LEU A 116 0.23 7.26 8.68
N GLY A 117 1.05 6.90 9.67
CA GLY A 117 2.47 6.66 9.48
C GLY A 117 2.73 5.53 8.48
N HIS A 118 2.05 4.40 8.68
CA HIS A 118 2.16 3.20 7.85
C HIS A 118 1.68 3.43 6.41
N GLY A 119 0.41 3.78 6.20
CA GLY A 119 -0.11 4.00 4.85
C GLY A 119 0.46 5.25 4.19
N GLY A 120 0.87 6.24 4.98
CA GLY A 120 1.49 7.46 4.47
C GLY A 120 2.89 7.22 3.91
N ILE A 121 3.72 6.43 4.59
CA ILE A 121 5.03 6.06 4.03
C ILE A 121 4.88 5.14 2.83
N GLU A 122 3.90 4.25 2.83
CA GLU A 122 3.61 3.40 1.67
C GLU A 122 3.21 4.23 0.45
N ALA A 123 2.33 5.22 0.61
CA ALA A 123 1.96 6.14 -0.47
C ALA A 123 3.21 6.85 -1.05
N ILE A 124 4.16 7.21 -0.20
CA ILE A 124 5.43 7.80 -0.65
C ILE A 124 6.32 6.74 -1.34
N LEU A 125 6.65 5.65 -0.66
CA LEU A 125 7.61 4.67 -1.19
C LEU A 125 7.09 3.92 -2.41
N ILE A 126 5.79 3.67 -2.52
CA ILE A 126 5.21 2.97 -3.68
C ILE A 126 4.72 3.99 -4.70
N GLY A 127 3.88 4.94 -4.29
CA GLY A 127 3.23 5.88 -5.21
C GLY A 127 4.18 6.92 -5.80
N VAL A 128 4.98 7.60 -4.95
CA VAL A 128 5.95 8.62 -5.41
C VAL A 128 7.09 7.98 -6.18
N LEU A 129 7.71 6.92 -5.66
CA LEU A 129 8.81 6.27 -6.41
C LEU A 129 8.33 5.66 -7.73
N GLY A 130 7.12 5.09 -7.78
CA GLY A 130 6.53 4.60 -9.03
C GLY A 130 6.34 5.72 -10.06
N ALA A 131 5.79 6.86 -9.64
CA ALA A 131 5.61 8.02 -10.52
C ALA A 131 6.95 8.64 -10.97
N VAL A 132 7.91 8.80 -10.06
CA VAL A 132 9.25 9.30 -10.38
C VAL A 132 9.96 8.37 -11.37
N ASN A 133 9.90 7.06 -11.14
CA ASN A 133 10.49 6.08 -12.06
C ASN A 133 9.87 6.18 -13.46
N ALA A 134 8.54 6.30 -13.54
CA ALA A 134 7.85 6.48 -14.81
C ALA A 134 8.26 7.78 -15.54
N ILE A 135 8.39 8.90 -14.82
CA ILE A 135 8.84 10.19 -15.38
C ILE A 135 10.29 10.10 -15.89
N VAL A 136 11.18 9.48 -15.12
CA VAL A 136 12.59 9.29 -15.51
C VAL A 136 12.67 8.42 -16.77
N LEU A 137 11.98 7.28 -16.80
CA LEU A 137 11.95 6.39 -17.97
C LEU A 137 11.34 7.09 -19.19
N ALA A 138 10.25 7.84 -19.03
CA ALA A 138 9.65 8.62 -20.09
C ALA A 138 10.63 9.66 -20.67
N SER A 139 11.38 10.37 -19.80
CA SER A 139 12.41 11.32 -20.23
C SER A 139 13.55 10.66 -21.01
N LEU A 140 14.02 9.49 -20.56
CA LEU A 140 15.05 8.71 -21.23
C LEU A 140 14.58 8.19 -22.60
N ILE A 141 13.33 7.73 -22.71
CA ILE A 141 12.74 7.27 -23.97
C ILE A 141 12.59 8.45 -24.94
N GLN A 142 12.05 9.58 -24.46
CA GLN A 142 11.82 10.78 -25.29
C GLN A 142 13.13 11.36 -25.85
N SER A 143 14.21 11.33 -25.07
CA SER A 143 15.53 11.83 -25.48
C SER A 143 16.34 10.83 -26.32
N GLY A 144 15.87 9.59 -26.48
CA GLY A 144 16.62 8.49 -27.10
C GLY A 144 17.79 7.98 -26.26
N ALA A 145 17.96 8.46 -25.02
CA ALA A 145 18.98 7.98 -24.10
C ALA A 145 18.71 6.54 -23.62
N PHE A 146 17.43 6.16 -23.50
CA PHE A 146 17.04 4.80 -23.13
C PHE A 146 17.62 3.77 -24.12
N ASP A 147 17.44 3.99 -25.42
CA ASP A 147 17.95 3.11 -26.47
C ASP A 147 19.48 3.00 -26.49
N LYS A 148 20.17 4.09 -26.16
CA LYS A 148 21.63 4.15 -26.22
C LYS A 148 22.31 3.60 -24.97
N MET A 149 21.70 3.77 -23.80
CA MET A 149 22.35 3.52 -22.51
C MET A 149 21.72 2.39 -21.69
N ILE A 150 20.40 2.17 -21.82
CA ILE A 150 19.65 1.23 -20.97
C ILE A 150 19.26 -0.02 -21.73
N ALA A 151 18.67 0.10 -22.92
CA ALA A 151 18.23 -1.04 -23.71
C ALA A 151 19.35 -2.09 -23.97
N PRO A 152 20.63 -1.70 -24.21
CA PRO A 152 21.70 -2.67 -24.43
C PRO A 152 22.13 -3.47 -23.19
N THR A 153 21.75 -3.03 -21.98
CA THR A 153 22.11 -3.72 -20.72
C THR A 153 21.04 -4.71 -20.27
N LEU A 154 19.93 -4.80 -20.99
CA LEU A 154 18.79 -5.65 -20.68
C LEU A 154 18.55 -6.68 -21.80
N PRO A 155 17.91 -7.82 -21.49
CA PRO A 155 17.32 -8.67 -22.52
C PRO A 155 16.37 -7.85 -23.42
N LYS A 156 16.39 -8.13 -24.72
CA LYS A 156 15.64 -7.35 -25.71
C LYS A 156 14.15 -7.29 -25.39
N GLU A 157 13.57 -8.41 -24.99
CA GLU A 157 12.17 -8.52 -24.61
C GLU A 157 11.84 -7.64 -23.40
N GLN A 158 12.73 -7.55 -22.41
CA GLN A 158 12.52 -6.73 -21.22
C GLN A 158 12.60 -5.23 -21.54
N ALA A 159 13.55 -4.82 -22.39
CA ALA A 159 13.68 -3.43 -22.82
C ALA A 159 12.42 -2.96 -23.57
N GLU A 160 11.89 -3.79 -24.46
CA GLU A 160 10.64 -3.51 -25.18
C GLU A 160 9.44 -3.47 -24.24
N LEU A 161 9.33 -4.41 -23.28
CA LEU A 161 8.25 -4.41 -22.29
C LEU A 161 8.23 -3.12 -21.44
N ILE A 162 9.40 -2.62 -21.04
CA ILE A 162 9.50 -1.36 -20.28
C ILE A 162 9.01 -0.18 -21.13
N LYS A 163 9.42 -0.11 -22.40
CA LYS A 163 8.97 0.95 -23.30
C LYS A 163 7.47 0.89 -23.54
N GLU A 164 6.96 -0.27 -23.92
CA GLU A 164 5.54 -0.53 -24.15
C GLU A 164 4.71 -0.10 -22.93
N HIS A 165 5.16 -0.48 -21.73
CA HIS A 165 4.49 -0.09 -20.49
C HIS A 165 4.40 1.44 -20.33
N ILE A 166 5.50 2.17 -20.56
CA ILE A 166 5.51 3.64 -20.43
C ILE A 166 4.70 4.32 -21.54
N LEU A 167 4.74 3.80 -22.77
CA LEU A 167 4.09 4.40 -23.93
C LEU A 167 2.57 4.16 -23.94
N HIS A 168 2.10 3.07 -23.33
CA HIS A 168 0.69 2.67 -23.37
C HIS A 168 -0.06 2.78 -22.04
N THR A 169 0.62 3.12 -20.94
CA THR A 169 -0.08 3.48 -19.69
C THR A 169 -0.80 4.81 -19.86
N SER A 170 -2.13 4.78 -19.83
CA SER A 170 -2.96 5.97 -20.04
C SER A 170 -2.91 6.95 -18.86
N PHE A 171 -3.28 8.21 -19.11
CA PHE A 171 -3.45 9.23 -18.05
C PHE A 171 -4.27 8.70 -16.87
N MET A 172 -5.40 8.05 -17.14
CA MET A 172 -6.31 7.57 -16.10
C MET A 172 -5.69 6.47 -15.25
N MET A 173 -4.86 5.60 -15.82
CA MET A 173 -4.18 4.56 -15.03
C MET A 173 -3.24 5.14 -13.98
N TYR A 174 -2.54 6.23 -14.30
CA TYR A 174 -1.71 6.93 -13.31
C TYR A 174 -2.56 7.64 -12.24
N VAL A 175 -3.69 8.24 -12.62
CA VAL A 175 -4.62 8.86 -11.65
C VAL A 175 -5.13 7.81 -10.67
N LEU A 176 -5.55 6.64 -11.17
CA LEU A 176 -6.00 5.51 -10.35
C LEU A 176 -4.88 5.02 -9.42
N GLY A 177 -3.66 4.88 -9.92
CA GLY A 177 -2.49 4.56 -9.08
C GLY A 177 -2.27 5.53 -7.92
N GLY A 178 -2.58 6.82 -8.10
CA GLY A 178 -2.56 7.81 -7.01
C GLY A 178 -3.74 7.67 -6.04
N LEU A 179 -4.96 7.46 -6.57
CA LEU A 179 -6.17 7.30 -5.76
C LEU A 179 -6.15 6.04 -4.89
N GLU A 180 -5.59 4.95 -5.41
CA GLU A 180 -5.41 3.71 -4.66
C GLU A 180 -4.60 3.95 -3.38
N ARG A 181 -3.57 4.81 -3.42
CA ARG A 181 -2.77 5.16 -2.24
C ARG A 181 -3.58 5.93 -1.18
N LEU A 182 -4.50 6.80 -1.61
CA LEU A 182 -5.42 7.48 -0.69
C LEU A 182 -6.37 6.47 -0.02
N PHE A 183 -6.88 5.51 -0.78
CA PHE A 183 -7.76 4.46 -0.27
C PHE A 183 -7.04 3.53 0.70
N ALA A 184 -5.79 3.14 0.37
CA ALA A 184 -4.93 2.35 1.25
C ALA A 184 -4.69 3.04 2.60
N ILE A 185 -4.42 4.35 2.63
CA ILE A 185 -4.23 5.09 3.90
C ILE A 185 -5.45 4.94 4.82
N SER A 186 -6.67 5.06 4.28
CA SER A 186 -7.91 4.85 5.05
C SER A 186 -7.95 3.43 5.65
N PHE A 187 -7.60 2.44 4.85
CA PHE A 187 -7.57 1.04 5.26
C PHE A 187 -6.52 0.78 6.36
N HIS A 188 -5.28 1.26 6.21
CA HIS A 188 -4.25 1.08 7.24
C HIS A 188 -4.58 1.77 8.56
N ILE A 189 -5.31 2.89 8.54
CA ILE A 189 -5.83 3.53 9.75
C ILE A 189 -6.86 2.61 10.45
N ALA A 190 -7.78 2.03 9.70
CA ALA A 190 -8.75 1.08 10.24
C ALA A 190 -8.07 -0.17 10.82
N MET A 191 -7.15 -0.79 10.09
CA MET A 191 -6.42 -1.98 10.56
C MET A 191 -5.55 -1.66 11.79
N SER A 192 -4.95 -0.47 11.85
CA SER A 192 -4.23 0.03 13.03
C SER A 192 -5.11 0.06 14.28
N LEU A 193 -6.35 0.55 14.16
CA LEU A 193 -7.30 0.54 15.27
C LEU A 193 -7.75 -0.87 15.66
N LEU A 194 -7.99 -1.75 14.68
CA LEU A 194 -8.42 -3.13 14.92
C LEU A 194 -7.34 -3.96 15.64
N VAL A 195 -6.09 -3.88 15.18
CA VAL A 195 -4.96 -4.56 15.84
C VAL A 195 -4.70 -3.96 17.22
N LEU A 196 -4.76 -2.63 17.36
CA LEU A 196 -4.61 -1.97 18.65
C LEU A 196 -5.70 -2.42 19.65
N LEU A 197 -6.95 -2.58 19.20
CA LEU A 197 -8.02 -3.16 20.01
C LEU A 197 -7.64 -4.56 20.48
N GLY A 198 -7.10 -5.40 19.59
CA GLY A 198 -6.58 -6.73 19.96
C GLY A 198 -5.51 -6.70 21.05
N VAL A 199 -4.62 -5.72 20.99
CA VAL A 199 -3.58 -5.52 22.01
C VAL A 199 -4.14 -5.01 23.34
N ARG A 200 -5.13 -4.09 23.32
CA ARG A 200 -5.80 -3.60 24.52
C ARG A 200 -6.58 -4.70 25.24
N GLU A 201 -7.40 -5.42 24.46
CA GLU A 201 -8.30 -6.46 24.94
C GLU A 201 -7.59 -7.79 25.25
N ARG A 202 -6.30 -7.91 24.89
CA ARG A 202 -5.53 -9.17 24.93
C ARG A 202 -6.21 -10.31 24.14
N LYS A 203 -6.92 -9.97 23.07
CA LYS A 203 -7.68 -10.90 22.22
C LYS A 203 -7.03 -10.95 20.83
N PHE A 204 -6.18 -11.95 20.59
CA PHE A 204 -5.44 -12.08 19.32
C PHE A 204 -6.36 -12.28 18.09
N ARG A 205 -7.61 -12.69 18.29
CA ARG A 205 -8.61 -12.80 17.20
C ARG A 205 -8.76 -11.53 16.36
N TYR A 206 -8.58 -10.35 16.95
CA TYR A 206 -8.67 -9.09 16.19
C TYR A 206 -7.49 -8.90 15.24
N VAL A 207 -6.31 -9.46 15.56
CA VAL A 207 -5.17 -9.50 14.65
C VAL A 207 -5.46 -10.47 13.50
N ILE A 208 -6.06 -11.62 13.79
CA ILE A 208 -6.50 -12.57 12.75
C ILE A 208 -7.52 -11.90 11.82
N TYR A 209 -8.49 -11.16 12.35
CA TYR A 209 -9.44 -10.41 11.53
C TYR A 209 -8.76 -9.37 10.66
N ALA A 210 -7.76 -8.66 11.19
CA ALA A 210 -6.99 -7.70 10.40
C ALA A 210 -6.24 -8.41 9.25
N ILE A 211 -5.57 -9.54 9.52
CA ILE A 211 -4.84 -10.33 8.49
C ILE A 211 -5.80 -10.74 7.37
N LEU A 212 -6.96 -11.29 7.73
CA LEU A 212 -7.94 -11.77 6.76
C LEU A 212 -8.57 -10.63 5.95
N LEU A 213 -8.87 -9.49 6.59
CA LEU A 213 -9.39 -8.32 5.91
C LEU A 213 -8.36 -7.71 4.96
N HIS A 214 -7.09 -7.68 5.36
CA HIS A 214 -5.99 -7.19 4.54
C HIS A 214 -5.83 -8.05 3.29
N ALA A 215 -5.69 -9.37 3.47
CA ALA A 215 -5.60 -10.32 2.36
C ALA A 215 -6.83 -10.23 1.43
N LEU A 216 -8.02 -10.02 1.98
CA LEU A 216 -9.24 -9.86 1.20
C LEU A 216 -9.22 -8.60 0.32
N VAL A 217 -8.76 -7.46 0.85
CA VAL A 217 -8.62 -6.22 0.05
C VAL A 217 -7.60 -6.41 -1.05
N ASP A 218 -6.45 -7.02 -0.74
CA ASP A 218 -5.35 -7.23 -1.69
C ASP A 218 -5.68 -8.28 -2.76
N THR A 219 -6.73 -9.09 -2.56
CA THR A 219 -7.18 -10.05 -3.56
C THR A 219 -7.59 -9.36 -4.86
N ALA A 220 -8.21 -8.17 -4.78
CA ALA A 220 -8.62 -7.43 -5.97
C ALA A 220 -7.41 -7.00 -6.83
N PRO A 221 -6.40 -6.26 -6.33
CA PRO A 221 -5.22 -5.92 -7.11
C PRO A 221 -4.40 -7.14 -7.52
N ALA A 222 -4.32 -8.20 -6.68
CA ALA A 222 -3.61 -9.43 -7.05
C ALA A 222 -4.26 -10.16 -8.24
N LEU A 223 -5.60 -10.24 -8.29
CA LEU A 223 -6.32 -10.82 -9.42
C LEU A 223 -6.15 -10.00 -10.70
N TYR A 224 -6.03 -8.68 -10.57
CA TYR A 224 -5.74 -7.78 -11.69
C TYR A 224 -4.32 -7.99 -12.22
N GLN A 225 -3.33 -8.03 -11.32
CA GLN A 225 -1.94 -8.27 -11.68
C GLN A 225 -1.76 -9.63 -12.36
N ALA A 226 -2.46 -10.66 -11.87
CA ALA A 226 -2.47 -12.00 -12.45
C ALA A 226 -3.31 -12.13 -13.73
N ARG A 227 -3.89 -11.03 -14.23
CA ARG A 227 -4.73 -10.97 -15.44
C ARG A 227 -5.99 -11.85 -15.40
N VAL A 228 -6.43 -12.26 -14.21
CA VAL A 228 -7.69 -12.99 -14.02
C VAL A 228 -8.88 -12.03 -14.15
N VAL A 229 -8.74 -10.83 -13.60
CA VAL A 229 -9.70 -9.74 -13.76
C VAL A 229 -9.02 -8.64 -14.56
N THR A 230 -9.56 -8.27 -15.72
CA THR A 230 -8.96 -7.23 -16.59
C THR A 230 -9.65 -5.87 -16.47
N ASN A 231 -10.81 -5.82 -15.82
CA ASN A 231 -11.55 -4.58 -15.63
C ASN A 231 -11.03 -3.80 -14.43
N VAL A 232 -10.14 -2.83 -14.67
CA VAL A 232 -9.57 -1.97 -13.62
C VAL A 232 -10.64 -1.23 -12.83
N TRP A 233 -11.73 -0.78 -13.46
CA TRP A 233 -12.79 -0.03 -12.76
C TRP A 233 -13.52 -0.87 -11.72
N LEU A 234 -13.64 -2.18 -11.95
CA LEU A 234 -14.18 -3.11 -10.96
C LEU A 234 -13.27 -3.19 -9.73
N ILE A 235 -11.95 -3.26 -9.95
CA ILE A 235 -10.94 -3.32 -8.89
C ILE A 235 -11.00 -2.04 -8.05
N GLU A 236 -10.99 -0.89 -8.71
CA GLU A 236 -11.07 0.42 -8.06
C GLU A 236 -12.37 0.59 -7.27
N ALA A 237 -13.51 0.12 -7.81
CA ALA A 237 -14.78 0.15 -7.10
C ALA A 237 -14.72 -0.70 -5.82
N VAL A 238 -14.12 -1.89 -5.87
CA VAL A 238 -13.94 -2.75 -4.69
C VAL A 238 -13.04 -2.07 -3.66
N ILE A 239 -11.87 -1.57 -4.06
CA ILE A 239 -10.93 -0.88 -3.16
C ILE A 239 -11.60 0.35 -2.54
N PHE A 240 -12.35 1.13 -3.32
CA PHE A 240 -13.09 2.29 -2.83
C PHE A 240 -14.13 1.90 -1.78
N LEU A 241 -14.91 0.84 -2.00
CA LEU A 241 -15.89 0.35 -1.02
C LEU A 241 -15.23 -0.06 0.30
N PHE A 242 -14.08 -0.75 0.24
CA PHE A 242 -13.30 -1.06 1.43
C PHE A 242 -12.76 0.17 2.12
N ALA A 243 -12.29 1.18 1.38
CA ALA A 243 -11.82 2.43 1.96
C ALA A 243 -12.93 3.22 2.66
N VAL A 244 -14.15 3.22 2.10
CA VAL A 244 -15.34 3.80 2.74
C VAL A 244 -15.70 3.03 4.00
N ALA A 245 -15.75 1.69 3.93
CA ALA A 245 -16.02 0.85 5.10
C ALA A 245 -14.97 1.05 6.21
N ALA A 246 -13.68 1.13 5.84
CA ALA A 246 -12.57 1.44 6.74
C ALA A 246 -12.75 2.81 7.40
N PHE A 247 -13.09 3.84 6.63
CA PHE A 247 -13.34 5.19 7.15
C PHE A 247 -14.51 5.20 8.16
N LEU A 248 -15.62 4.55 7.82
CA LEU A 248 -16.78 4.43 8.72
C LEU A 248 -16.43 3.64 9.99
N PHE A 249 -15.69 2.55 9.85
CA PHE A 249 -15.17 1.76 10.98
C PHE A 249 -14.28 2.61 11.88
N THR A 250 -13.31 3.35 11.32
CA THR A 250 -12.44 4.27 12.06
C THR A 250 -13.27 5.25 12.90
N ARG A 251 -14.30 5.88 12.32
CA ARG A 251 -15.18 6.81 13.07
C ARG A 251 -15.91 6.13 14.21
N ARG A 252 -16.44 4.93 13.99
CA ARG A 252 -17.15 4.16 15.02
C ARG A 252 -16.24 3.70 16.16
N MET A 253 -14.99 3.34 15.84
CA MET A 253 -14.01 2.89 16.84
C MET A 253 -13.67 3.95 17.88
N LYS A 254 -13.91 5.24 17.59
CA LYS A 254 -13.70 6.32 18.55
C LYS A 254 -14.46 6.07 19.86
N GLU A 255 -15.74 5.71 19.77
CA GLU A 255 -16.59 5.42 20.93
C GLU A 255 -16.07 4.24 21.75
N THR A 256 -15.60 3.19 21.09
CA THR A 256 -15.01 2.01 21.76
C THR A 256 -13.75 2.37 22.53
N PHE A 257 -12.91 3.25 21.98
CA PHE A 257 -11.66 3.63 22.61
C PHE A 257 -11.82 4.67 23.73
N GLU A 258 -12.82 5.56 23.62
CA GLU A 258 -13.13 6.61 24.60
C GLU A 258 -14.09 6.14 25.70
N GLY A 259 -15.00 5.20 25.41
CA GLY A 259 -15.98 4.67 26.37
C GLY A 259 -15.46 3.56 27.29
N GLY A 260 -14.31 2.96 26.99
CA GLY A 260 -13.70 1.88 27.79
C GLY A 260 -12.95 2.34 29.05
N GLY A 261 -13.29 3.51 29.60
CA GLY A 261 -12.69 4.10 30.81
C GLY A 261 -13.35 3.67 32.13
N GLU A 262 -14.39 2.85 32.07
CA GLU A 262 -15.06 2.28 33.25
C GLU A 262 -14.88 0.76 33.24
N GLY A 263 -13.90 0.28 34.00
CA GLY A 263 -13.60 -1.15 34.18
C GLY A 263 -12.46 -1.36 35.16
#